data_AF-A0A6I1YXC1-F1
#
_entry.id   AF-A0A6I1YXC1-F1
#
_cell.length_a   1.000
_cell.length_b   1.000
_cell.length_c   1.000
_cell.angle_alpha   90.00
_cell.angle_beta   90.00
_cell.angle_gamma   90.00
#
_symmetry.space_group_name_H-M   'P 1'
#
loop_
_entity.id
_entity.type
_entity.pdbx_description
1 polymer ?
#
loop_
_entity_poly.entity_id
_entity_poly.type
_entity_poly.pdbx_seq_one_letter_code
_entity_poly.pdbx_strand_id
1 'polypeptide(L)'
;MPDRHPLLRTSVAFASAAALLLVGCSSGDDSAGPTPSRTTTTPTPSPAETEPSATHTTPGETGTPSTAVPSRTATTPELSITTLHAGATISLPATIGYAVTGAHFAASAGYRLHLTLGGSGSYSLDLPIKGPTGTVTIPLDKMLPGKRDLTFTVVRAGGASAWAAQHAAEVADVTIYGPK
;
A
#
# COMPACT_ATOMS: atom_id res chain seq x y z
N MET A 1 -12.47 -10.87 -54.49
CA MET A 1 -11.49 -11.88 -54.05
C MET A 1 -11.10 -11.55 -52.61
N PRO A 2 -11.53 -12.32 -51.61
CA PRO A 2 -11.09 -12.11 -50.23
C PRO A 2 -9.85 -12.97 -49.94
N ASP A 3 -8.72 -12.31 -49.77
CA ASP A 3 -7.46 -12.90 -49.29
C ASP A 3 -7.61 -13.28 -47.81
N ARG A 4 -7.50 -14.58 -47.51
CA ARG A 4 -7.51 -15.11 -46.14
C ARG A 4 -6.07 -15.34 -45.71
N HIS A 5 -5.54 -14.48 -44.86
CA HIS A 5 -4.28 -14.73 -44.17
C HIS A 5 -4.48 -15.73 -43.02
N PRO A 6 -3.68 -16.81 -42.94
CA PRO A 6 -3.69 -17.72 -41.80
C PRO A 6 -2.89 -17.14 -40.63
N LEU A 7 -3.53 -17.07 -39.47
CA LEU A 7 -2.89 -16.75 -38.18
C LEU A 7 -2.07 -17.97 -37.72
N LEU A 8 -0.74 -17.88 -37.80
CA LEU A 8 0.16 -18.81 -37.11
C LEU A 8 0.09 -18.53 -35.60
N ARG A 9 -0.50 -19.46 -34.84
CA ARG A 9 -0.36 -19.56 -33.39
C ARG A 9 0.87 -20.40 -33.06
N THR A 10 1.94 -19.74 -32.61
CA THR A 10 3.10 -20.43 -32.04
C THR A 10 2.89 -20.60 -30.54
N SER A 11 2.46 -21.79 -30.14
CA SER A 11 2.42 -22.20 -28.73
C SER A 11 3.81 -22.69 -28.32
N VAL A 12 4.51 -21.94 -27.47
CA VAL A 12 5.74 -22.43 -26.84
C VAL A 12 5.39 -22.95 -25.46
N ALA A 13 5.43 -24.27 -25.30
CA ALA A 13 5.36 -24.94 -24.02
C ALA A 13 6.73 -24.88 -23.35
N PHE A 14 6.83 -24.26 -22.17
CA PHE A 14 7.98 -24.45 -21.29
C PHE A 14 7.58 -25.39 -20.16
N ALA A 15 8.05 -26.62 -20.27
CA ALA A 15 8.18 -27.54 -19.15
C ALA A 15 9.54 -27.31 -18.49
N SER A 16 9.57 -27.16 -17.17
CA SER A 16 10.77 -27.45 -16.39
C SER A 16 10.39 -27.94 -15.01
N ALA A 17 10.78 -29.19 -14.78
CA ALA A 17 10.80 -29.86 -13.50
C ALA A 17 12.13 -29.57 -12.80
N ALA A 18 12.13 -29.51 -11.47
CA ALA A 18 12.96 -30.35 -10.60
C ALA A 18 12.89 -29.83 -9.16
N ALA A 19 12.62 -30.75 -8.26
CA ALA A 19 12.67 -30.60 -6.81
C ALA A 19 14.13 -30.64 -6.31
N LEU A 20 14.39 -29.99 -5.18
CA LEU A 20 15.46 -30.37 -4.26
C LEU A 20 15.03 -30.02 -2.82
N LEU A 21 14.85 -31.08 -2.03
CA LEU A 21 14.66 -31.09 -0.59
C LEU A 21 15.99 -30.74 0.08
N LEU A 22 16.00 -29.76 0.97
CA LEU A 22 17.04 -29.64 2.01
C LEU A 22 16.35 -29.41 3.36
N VAL A 23 16.32 -30.51 4.13
CA VAL A 23 16.06 -30.56 5.56
C VAL A 23 17.34 -30.08 6.26
N GLY A 24 17.22 -29.08 7.13
CA GLY A 24 18.30 -28.62 7.99
C GLY A 24 17.73 -28.21 9.34
N CYS A 25 17.78 -29.14 10.29
CA CYS A 25 17.56 -28.86 11.71
C CYS A 25 18.84 -28.23 12.28
N SER A 26 18.73 -27.11 12.96
CA SER A 26 19.74 -26.70 13.96
C SER A 26 19.04 -26.01 15.13
N SER A 27 19.39 -26.48 16.32
CA SER A 27 18.83 -26.13 17.62
C SER A 27 19.81 -25.24 18.40
N GLY A 28 19.30 -24.43 19.33
CA GLY A 28 20.06 -23.67 20.33
C GLY A 28 20.44 -22.27 19.85
N ASP A 29 20.24 -21.17 20.57
CA ASP A 29 20.41 -21.01 22.01
C ASP A 29 19.41 -20.02 22.62
N ASP A 30 19.17 -20.23 23.92
CA ASP A 30 18.39 -19.44 24.87
C ASP A 30 19.18 -18.18 25.26
N SER A 31 18.58 -17.00 25.19
CA SER A 31 19.13 -15.81 25.85
C SER A 31 18.03 -14.83 26.24
N ALA A 32 17.93 -14.66 27.55
CA ALA A 32 16.96 -13.84 28.26
C ALA A 32 17.29 -12.34 28.18
N GLY A 33 16.22 -11.54 27.97
CA GLY A 33 16.04 -10.18 28.48
C GLY A 33 16.77 -9.02 27.76
N PRO A 34 16.33 -7.75 27.95
CA PRO A 34 15.32 -7.25 28.88
C PRO A 34 14.08 -6.62 28.22
N THR A 35 13.00 -6.60 29.01
CA THR A 35 11.73 -5.92 28.80
C THR A 35 11.92 -4.41 28.59
N PRO A 36 11.46 -3.82 27.46
CA PRO A 36 11.30 -2.37 27.39
C PRO A 36 10.03 -1.95 28.13
N SER A 37 10.23 -1.08 29.13
CA SER A 37 9.18 -0.44 29.93
C SER A 37 8.11 0.20 29.06
N ARG A 38 6.88 -0.25 29.27
CA ARG A 38 5.66 0.31 28.67
C ARG A 38 5.32 1.60 29.40
N THR A 39 5.75 2.74 28.86
CA THR A 39 5.27 4.05 29.33
C THR A 39 3.83 4.22 28.86
N THR A 40 2.89 3.89 29.73
CA THR A 40 1.47 4.19 29.55
C THR A 40 1.25 5.66 29.90
N THR A 41 1.29 6.53 28.89
CA THR A 41 0.78 7.90 29.02
C THR A 41 -0.74 7.85 28.94
N THR A 42 -1.38 7.95 30.10
CA THR A 42 -2.80 8.22 30.28
C THR A 42 -3.18 9.51 29.52
N PRO A 43 -4.12 9.48 28.56
CA PRO A 43 -4.73 10.70 28.07
C PRO A 43 -5.68 11.25 29.14
N THR A 44 -5.39 12.45 29.62
CA THR A 44 -6.30 13.27 30.42
C THR A 44 -7.55 13.59 29.59
N PRO A 45 -8.77 13.18 29.99
CA PRO A 45 -9.98 13.73 29.43
C PRO A 45 -10.14 15.16 29.93
N SER A 46 -10.14 16.13 29.01
CA SER A 46 -10.50 17.52 29.28
C SER A 46 -12.02 17.65 29.12
N PRO A 47 -12.79 17.93 30.18
CA PRO A 47 -14.19 18.31 30.07
C PRO A 47 -14.28 19.83 29.97
N ALA A 48 -14.57 20.35 28.78
CA ALA A 48 -15.02 21.72 28.60
C ALA A 48 -16.36 21.68 27.86
N GLU A 49 -17.37 21.40 28.67
CA GLU A 49 -18.72 21.97 28.65
C GLU A 49 -18.85 23.17 27.69
N THR A 50 -19.60 22.99 26.60
CA THR A 50 -20.19 24.11 25.85
C THR A 50 -21.69 23.99 26.00
N GLU A 51 -22.20 24.89 26.81
CA GLU A 51 -23.58 25.22 27.09
C GLU A 51 -24.40 25.39 25.79
N PRO A 52 -25.51 24.65 25.57
CA PRO A 52 -26.47 25.01 24.55
C PRO A 52 -27.34 26.16 25.08
N SER A 53 -26.98 27.38 24.71
CA SER A 53 -27.83 28.56 24.96
C SER A 53 -29.13 28.43 24.15
N ALA A 54 -30.23 28.54 24.87
CA ALA A 54 -31.57 28.30 24.38
C ALA A 54 -32.17 29.51 23.63
N THR A 55 -32.97 29.17 22.62
CA THR A 55 -34.18 29.88 22.17
C THR A 55 -34.04 31.25 21.48
N HIS A 56 -34.27 31.25 20.17
CA HIS A 56 -35.15 32.26 19.57
C HIS A 56 -36.10 31.59 18.57
N THR A 57 -37.37 31.49 18.95
CA THR A 57 -38.46 31.01 18.10
C THR A 57 -39.05 32.21 17.36
N THR A 58 -38.78 32.32 16.06
CA THR A 58 -39.50 33.22 15.15
C THR A 58 -40.45 32.38 14.31
N PRO A 59 -41.78 32.56 14.40
CA PRO A 59 -42.72 31.86 13.54
C PRO A 59 -42.96 32.66 12.26
N GLY A 60 -42.62 32.07 11.12
CA GLY A 60 -43.04 32.58 9.82
C GLY A 60 -42.07 32.26 8.70
N GLU A 61 -42.29 31.16 7.99
CA GLU A 61 -42.57 31.18 6.55
C GLU A 61 -42.74 29.75 6.04
N THR A 62 -43.74 29.58 5.18
CA THR A 62 -44.07 28.34 4.47
C THR A 62 -42.96 28.02 3.48
N GLY A 63 -41.84 27.46 3.96
CA GLY A 63 -40.74 26.98 3.14
C GLY A 63 -40.94 25.52 2.78
N THR A 64 -41.07 25.25 1.48
CA THR A 64 -40.93 23.93 0.85
C THR A 64 -39.77 23.16 1.50
N PRO A 65 -39.92 21.87 1.91
CA PRO A 65 -38.82 21.10 2.44
C PRO A 65 -37.75 20.93 1.35
N SER A 66 -36.78 21.83 1.32
CA SER A 66 -35.58 21.69 0.53
C SER A 66 -34.76 20.61 1.22
N THR A 67 -34.91 19.37 0.74
CA THR A 67 -34.06 18.25 1.11
C THR A 67 -32.64 18.60 0.65
N ALA A 68 -31.89 19.28 1.51
CA ALA A 68 -30.47 19.52 1.31
C ALA A 68 -29.78 18.15 1.34
N VAL A 69 -29.58 17.57 0.16
CA VAL A 69 -28.74 16.40 -0.02
C VAL A 69 -27.34 16.82 0.44
N PRO A 70 -26.75 16.17 1.47
CA PRO A 70 -25.41 16.53 1.87
C PRO A 70 -24.46 16.27 0.70
N SER A 71 -23.83 17.34 0.21
CA SER A 71 -22.73 17.26 -0.75
C SER A 71 -21.65 16.36 -0.14
N ARG A 72 -21.52 15.14 -0.64
CA ARG A 72 -20.45 14.23 -0.20
C ARG A 72 -19.13 14.85 -0.65
N THR A 73 -18.35 15.35 0.30
CA THR A 73 -16.96 15.75 0.05
C THR A 73 -16.23 14.56 -0.53
N ALA A 74 -15.77 14.66 -1.79
CA ALA A 74 -14.95 13.63 -2.40
C ALA A 74 -13.61 13.58 -1.65
N THR A 75 -13.39 12.54 -0.86
CA THR A 75 -12.11 12.31 -0.20
C THR A 75 -11.10 11.87 -1.25
N THR A 76 -10.06 12.68 -1.46
CA THR A 76 -8.93 12.33 -2.33
C THR A 76 -8.24 11.10 -1.76
N PRO A 77 -7.99 10.05 -2.57
CA PRO A 77 -7.29 8.89 -2.07
C PRO A 77 -5.83 9.22 -1.73
N GLU A 78 -5.25 8.59 -0.72
CA GLU A 78 -3.86 8.83 -0.32
C GLU A 78 -3.20 7.51 0.05
N LEU A 79 -1.99 7.27 -0.47
CA LEU A 79 -1.15 6.12 -0.13
C LEU A 79 -0.06 6.58 0.86
N SER A 80 0.14 5.80 1.92
CA SER A 80 1.23 5.97 2.88
C SER A 80 1.94 4.64 3.11
N ILE A 81 3.27 4.70 3.25
CA ILE A 81 4.10 3.58 3.68
C ILE A 81 4.40 3.77 5.17
N THR A 82 4.01 2.81 6.00
CA THR A 82 3.93 2.99 7.45
C THR A 82 5.12 2.42 8.22
N THR A 83 5.87 1.49 7.61
CA THR A 83 7.01 0.84 8.28
C THR A 83 8.36 1.20 7.70
N LEU A 84 8.38 1.87 6.54
CA LEU A 84 9.60 2.28 5.85
C LEU A 84 9.62 3.80 5.78
N HIS A 85 10.74 4.40 6.18
CA HIS A 85 10.95 5.84 6.23
C HIS A 85 12.21 6.22 5.45
N ALA A 86 12.36 7.51 5.15
CA ALA A 86 13.53 8.00 4.42
C ALA A 86 14.83 7.67 5.18
N GLY A 87 15.86 7.22 4.46
CA GLY A 87 17.14 6.79 5.05
C GLY A 87 17.11 5.42 5.73
N ALA A 88 15.98 4.71 5.73
CA ALA A 88 15.87 3.41 6.36
C ALA A 88 16.79 2.35 5.71
N THR A 89 17.16 1.35 6.49
CA THR A 89 17.92 0.19 6.02
C THR A 89 17.06 -1.07 6.12
N ILE A 90 16.97 -1.85 5.04
CA ILE A 90 16.22 -3.11 5.00
C ILE A 90 17.04 -4.24 4.38
N SER A 91 16.74 -5.47 4.76
CA SER A 91 17.31 -6.70 4.17
C SER A 91 16.23 -7.50 3.47
N LEU A 92 16.51 -7.99 2.27
CA LEU A 92 15.57 -8.78 1.48
C LEU A 92 15.57 -10.26 1.89
N PRO A 93 14.41 -10.94 1.90
CA PRO A 93 13.08 -10.37 1.67
C PRO A 93 12.63 -9.48 2.85
N ALA A 94 11.98 -8.35 2.55
CA ALA A 94 11.56 -7.37 3.56
C ALA A 94 10.04 -7.23 3.59
N THR A 95 9.45 -7.08 4.77
CA THR A 95 8.01 -6.81 4.91
C THR A 95 7.79 -5.32 5.16
N ILE A 96 6.93 -4.69 4.36
CA ILE A 96 6.57 -3.28 4.50
C ILE A 96 5.07 -3.13 4.76
N GLY A 97 4.70 -2.20 5.63
CA GLY A 97 3.32 -1.81 5.89
C GLY A 97 2.87 -0.66 4.99
N TYR A 98 1.59 -0.66 4.64
CA TYR A 98 0.96 0.37 3.84
C TYR A 98 -0.44 0.70 4.35
N ALA A 99 -0.90 1.92 4.06
CA ALA A 99 -2.27 2.34 4.26
C ALA A 99 -2.74 3.25 3.12
N VAL A 100 -3.94 2.99 2.62
CA VAL A 100 -4.62 3.72 1.56
C VAL A 100 -5.92 4.27 2.11
N THR A 101 -6.07 5.59 2.11
CA THR A 101 -7.30 6.28 2.53
C THR A 101 -8.03 6.83 1.30
N GLY A 102 -9.28 7.28 1.46
CA GLY A 102 -10.07 7.93 0.39
C GLY A 102 -10.41 7.06 -0.84
N ALA A 103 -9.99 5.79 -0.87
CA ALA A 103 -10.24 4.86 -1.97
C ALA A 103 -11.18 3.71 -1.56
N HIS A 104 -12.02 3.27 -2.50
CA HIS A 104 -12.86 2.09 -2.33
C HIS A 104 -12.21 0.83 -2.92
N PHE A 105 -11.93 -0.15 -2.08
CA PHE A 105 -11.32 -1.44 -2.46
C PHE A 105 -12.39 -2.50 -2.68
N ALA A 106 -12.64 -2.86 -3.94
CA ALA A 106 -13.38 -4.07 -4.27
C ALA A 106 -12.45 -5.30 -4.24
N ALA A 107 -12.84 -6.34 -3.51
CA ALA A 107 -12.04 -7.56 -3.36
C ALA A 107 -11.71 -8.26 -4.69
N SER A 108 -12.58 -8.15 -5.70
CA SER A 108 -12.40 -8.75 -7.03
C SER A 108 -11.52 -7.94 -7.98
N ALA A 109 -11.12 -6.72 -7.60
CA ALA A 109 -10.42 -5.82 -8.53
C ALA A 109 -8.92 -6.11 -8.66
N GLY A 110 -8.34 -6.98 -7.83
CA GLY A 110 -6.93 -7.38 -7.94
C GLY A 110 -5.95 -6.22 -7.80
N TYR A 111 -6.05 -5.44 -6.73
CA TYR A 111 -5.16 -4.31 -6.48
C TYR A 111 -3.71 -4.75 -6.18
N ARG A 112 -2.76 -3.90 -6.57
CA ARG A 112 -1.31 -4.12 -6.34
C ARG A 112 -0.63 -2.82 -5.97
N LEU A 113 0.40 -2.90 -5.13
CA LEU A 113 1.39 -1.85 -4.96
C LEU A 113 2.47 -2.02 -6.03
N HIS A 114 2.53 -1.07 -6.94
CA HIS A 114 3.60 -0.97 -7.92
C HIS A 114 4.75 -0.17 -7.32
N LEU A 115 5.83 -0.87 -7.02
CA LEU A 115 7.09 -0.32 -6.52
C LEU A 115 7.99 0.00 -7.72
N THR A 116 8.50 1.22 -7.77
CA THR A 116 9.45 1.68 -8.80
C THR A 116 10.73 2.18 -8.14
N LEU A 117 11.89 1.85 -8.74
CA LEU A 117 13.19 2.35 -8.29
C LEU A 117 13.55 3.68 -8.96
N GLY A 118 13.68 4.73 -8.15
CA GLY A 118 14.08 6.06 -8.57
C GLY A 118 13.13 6.72 -9.58
N GLY A 119 13.36 8.01 -9.85
CA GLY A 119 12.55 8.77 -10.82
C GLY A 119 12.68 8.29 -12.28
N SER A 120 13.65 7.42 -12.60
CA SER A 120 13.90 6.94 -13.96
C SER A 120 13.13 5.66 -14.33
N GLY A 121 12.47 5.00 -13.37
CA GLY A 121 11.54 3.90 -13.66
C GLY A 121 12.14 2.65 -14.30
N SER A 122 13.45 2.44 -14.19
CA SER A 122 14.16 1.36 -14.91
C SER A 122 13.86 -0.05 -14.40
N TYR A 123 13.34 -0.16 -13.17
CA TYR A 123 12.90 -1.42 -12.59
C TYR A 123 11.66 -1.17 -11.73
N SER A 124 10.68 -2.06 -11.88
CA SER A 124 9.47 -2.04 -11.06
C SER A 124 9.02 -3.44 -10.67
N LEU A 125 8.24 -3.49 -9.58
CA LEU A 125 7.73 -4.71 -8.99
C LEU A 125 6.28 -4.52 -8.57
N ASP A 126 5.45 -5.51 -8.90
CA ASP A 126 4.04 -5.55 -8.52
C ASP A 126 3.80 -6.42 -7.29
N LEU A 127 3.42 -5.79 -6.18
CA LEU A 127 3.15 -6.45 -4.90
C LEU A 127 1.64 -6.57 -4.68
N PRO A 128 1.05 -7.77 -4.62
CA PRO A 128 -0.40 -7.92 -4.47
C PRO A 128 -0.88 -7.41 -3.11
N ILE A 129 -1.97 -6.62 -3.11
CA ILE A 129 -2.63 -6.14 -1.88
C ILE A 129 -4.07 -6.63 -1.82
N LYS A 130 -4.54 -6.91 -0.60
CA LYS A 130 -5.87 -7.49 -0.35
C LYS A 130 -6.89 -6.45 0.13
N GLY A 131 -6.44 -5.26 0.51
CA GLY A 131 -7.30 -4.24 1.09
C GLY A 131 -6.60 -2.88 1.16
N PRO A 132 -7.26 -1.89 1.80
CA PRO A 132 -6.72 -0.53 1.92
C PRO A 132 -5.53 -0.47 2.88
N THR A 133 -5.42 -1.37 3.84
CA THR A 133 -4.33 -1.39 4.83
C THR A 133 -3.77 -2.79 4.94
N GLY A 134 -2.47 -2.90 5.18
CA GLY A 134 -1.84 -4.19 5.46
C GLY A 134 -0.34 -4.15 5.28
N THR A 135 0.22 -5.31 4.97
CA THR A 135 1.65 -5.46 4.67
C THR A 135 1.85 -6.17 3.33
N VAL A 136 2.98 -5.91 2.69
CA VAL A 136 3.47 -6.63 1.52
C VAL A 136 4.92 -7.02 1.72
N THR A 137 5.33 -8.13 1.10
CA THR A 137 6.71 -8.60 1.14
C THR A 137 7.41 -8.23 -0.15
N ILE A 138 8.48 -7.43 -0.04
CA ILE A 138 9.44 -7.23 -1.11
C ILE A 138 10.27 -8.53 -1.19
N PRO A 139 10.22 -9.25 -2.33
CA PRO A 139 10.91 -10.51 -2.51
C PRO A 139 12.41 -10.30 -2.61
N LEU A 140 13.13 -11.41 -2.57
CA LEU A 140 14.54 -11.45 -2.90
C LEU A 140 14.71 -11.14 -4.40
N ASP A 141 15.32 -10.01 -4.73
CA ASP A 141 15.63 -9.64 -6.10
C ASP A 141 17.01 -8.99 -6.16
N LYS A 142 17.83 -9.40 -7.14
CA LYS A 142 19.21 -8.95 -7.33
C LYS A 142 19.33 -7.51 -7.86
N MET A 143 18.23 -6.93 -8.37
CA MET A 143 18.19 -5.57 -8.90
C MET A 143 17.93 -4.52 -7.81
N LEU A 144 17.39 -4.95 -6.67
CA LEU A 144 17.01 -4.07 -5.56
C LEU A 144 18.18 -3.58 -4.67
N PRO A 145 19.25 -4.36 -4.39
CA PRO A 145 20.29 -3.94 -3.47
C PRO A 145 20.95 -2.61 -3.83
N GLY A 146 21.44 -1.93 -2.79
CA GLY A 146 22.07 -0.61 -2.86
C GLY A 146 21.22 0.50 -2.25
N LYS A 147 21.67 1.75 -2.43
CA LYS A 147 20.95 2.95 -2.00
C LYS A 147 19.95 3.35 -3.09
N ARG A 148 18.66 3.47 -2.74
CA ARG A 148 17.55 3.66 -3.68
C ARG A 148 16.52 4.64 -3.13
N ASP A 149 15.92 5.39 -4.04
CA ASP A 149 14.63 6.03 -3.80
C ASP A 149 13.54 5.07 -4.26
N LEU A 150 12.52 4.88 -3.44
CA LEU A 150 11.42 3.98 -3.71
C LEU A 150 10.15 4.79 -3.90
N THR A 151 9.47 4.58 -5.02
CA THR A 151 8.16 5.17 -5.27
C THR A 151 7.14 4.04 -5.30
N PHE A 152 6.12 4.14 -4.45
CA PHE A 152 5.01 3.19 -4.40
C PHE A 152 3.78 3.84 -4.99
N THR A 153 3.07 3.13 -5.87
CA THR A 153 1.77 3.56 -6.42
C THR A 153 0.79 2.41 -6.32
N VAL A 154 -0.51 2.68 -6.25
CA VAL A 154 -1.52 1.61 -6.30
C VAL A 154 -2.07 1.48 -7.71
N VAL A 155 -2.02 0.25 -8.22
CA VAL A 155 -2.53 -0.11 -9.55
C VAL A 155 -3.61 -1.17 -9.43
N ARG A 156 -4.52 -1.21 -10.40
CA ARG A 156 -5.57 -2.24 -10.51
C ARG A 156 -5.15 -3.26 -11.57
N ALA A 157 -5.37 -4.55 -11.32
CA ALA A 157 -5.11 -5.58 -12.32
C ALA A 157 -5.83 -5.29 -13.63
N GLY A 158 -5.08 -5.29 -14.75
CA GLY A 158 -5.62 -5.08 -16.10
C GLY A 158 -5.89 -3.61 -16.47
N GLY A 159 -5.49 -2.63 -15.66
CA GLY A 159 -5.65 -1.21 -15.96
C GLY A 159 -4.34 -0.43 -15.86
N ALA A 160 -4.33 0.78 -16.45
CA ALA A 160 -3.37 1.81 -16.08
C ALA A 160 -3.51 2.17 -14.59
N SER A 161 -2.54 2.90 -14.04
CA SER A 161 -2.50 3.31 -12.63
C SER A 161 -3.91 3.66 -12.13
N ALA A 162 -4.35 2.99 -11.05
CA ALA A 162 -5.74 3.11 -10.60
C ALA A 162 -6.07 4.56 -10.24
N TRP A 163 -5.04 5.31 -9.85
CA TRP A 163 -5.06 6.72 -9.53
C TRP A 163 -3.77 7.38 -10.08
N ALA A 164 -3.85 8.59 -10.61
CA ALA A 164 -2.70 9.28 -11.25
C ALA A 164 -1.55 9.57 -10.25
N ALA A 165 -0.45 10.16 -10.74
CA ALA A 165 0.79 10.48 -10.00
C ALA A 165 0.63 11.23 -8.66
N GLN A 166 -0.55 11.77 -8.34
CA GLN A 166 -0.88 12.43 -7.07
C GLN A 166 -1.01 11.48 -5.87
N HIS A 167 -0.86 10.17 -6.08
CA HIS A 167 -1.11 9.13 -5.06
C HIS A 167 0.07 8.18 -4.89
N ALA A 168 1.28 8.68 -5.18
CA ALA A 168 2.51 7.97 -4.94
C ALA A 168 3.02 8.24 -3.52
N ALA A 169 3.50 7.20 -2.85
CA ALA A 169 4.28 7.35 -1.63
C ALA A 169 5.76 7.21 -1.98
N GLU A 170 6.54 8.24 -1.70
CA GLU A 170 7.98 8.26 -1.95
C GLU A 170 8.75 8.06 -0.66
N VAL A 171 9.74 7.19 -0.71
CA VAL A 171 10.66 6.92 0.39
C VAL A 171 12.08 7.05 -0.13
N ALA A 172 12.73 8.15 0.23
CA ALA A 172 14.07 8.47 -0.26
C ALA A 172 15.18 7.74 0.50
N ASP A 173 16.34 7.60 -0.13
CA ASP A 173 17.59 7.19 0.52
C ASP A 173 17.55 5.83 1.25
N VAL A 174 16.70 4.90 0.82
CA VAL A 174 16.60 3.57 1.44
C VAL A 174 17.82 2.72 1.07
N THR A 175 18.48 2.14 2.07
CA THR A 175 19.56 1.17 1.85
C THR A 175 19.01 -0.25 1.89
N ILE A 176 19.13 -0.97 0.78
CA ILE A 176 18.61 -2.34 0.63
C ILE A 176 19.78 -3.33 0.57
N TYR A 177 19.80 -4.31 1.47
CA TYR A 177 20.69 -5.46 1.42
C TYR A 177 19.99 -6.67 0.80
N GLY A 178 20.73 -7.44 0.00
CA GLY A 178 20.23 -8.65 -0.65
C GLY A 178 21.35 -9.39 -1.37
N PRO A 179 21.05 -10.52 -2.01
CA PRO A 179 22.01 -11.26 -2.80
C PRO A 179 22.53 -10.38 -3.94
N LYS A 180 23.84 -10.50 -4.19
CA LYS A 180 24.50 -9.88 -5.34
C LYS A 180 24.42 -10.79 -6.55
#